data_AF-A0A8H9YQ43-F1
#
_entry.id   AF-A0A8H9YQ43-F1
#
_cell.length_a   1.000
_cell.length_b   1.000
_cell.length_c   1.000
_cell.angle_alpha   90.00
_cell.angle_beta   90.00
_cell.angle_gamma   90.00
#
_symmetry.space_group_name_H-M   'P 1'
#
loop_
_entity.id
_entity.type
_entity.pdbx_description
1 polymer ?
#
loop_
_entity_poly.entity_id
_entity_poly.type
_entity_poly.pdbx_seq_one_letter_code
_entity_poly.pdbx_strand_id
1 'polypeptide(L)' 'MDFDCFVLMTEQVIDGETLHWRRFGLSVSNGLEVGITTRWDAENRPISFSLAEFREALEDFYRLMKA' A
#
# COMPACT_ATOMS: atom_id res chain seq x y z
N MET A 1 25.35 -1.53 -3.62
CA MET A 1 24.02 -1.65 -3.02
C MET A 1 23.21 -0.55 -3.67
N ASP A 2 22.15 -0.91 -4.38
CA ASP A 2 21.24 0.06 -5.00
C ASP A 2 20.32 0.59 -3.89
N PHE A 3 20.34 1.91 -3.70
CA PHE A 3 19.55 2.59 -2.67
C PHE A 3 18.35 3.31 -3.28
N ASP A 4 18.19 3.26 -4.61
CA ASP A 4 17.06 3.83 -5.32
C ASP A 4 15.90 2.85 -5.22
N CYS A 5 15.10 3.00 -4.16
CA CYS A 5 13.90 2.22 -3.95
C CYS A 5 12.67 3.08 -4.21
N PHE A 6 11.82 2.61 -5.11
CA PHE A 6 10.49 3.17 -5.35
C PHE A 6 9.46 2.25 -4.70
N VAL A 7 8.82 2.73 -3.64
CA VAL A 7 7.78 1.97 -2.93
C VAL A 7 6.44 2.67 -3.09
N LEU A 8 5.48 1.96 -3.68
CA LEU A 8 4.08 2.39 -3.67
C LEU A 8 3.50 2.19 -2.28
N MET A 9 2.95 3.25 -1.72
CA MET A 9 2.33 3.30 -0.40
C MET A 9 0.81 3.41 -0.55
N THR A 10 0.08 2.75 0.35
CA THR A 10 -1.35 2.99 0.56
C THR A 10 -1.60 3.26 2.04
N GLU A 11 -2.43 4.25 2.35
CA GLU A 11 -2.97 4.45 3.69
C GLU A 11 -4.23 3.59 3.85
N GLN A 12 -4.10 2.55 4.68
CA GLN A 12 -5.18 1.63 4.97
C GLN A 12 -5.83 1.92 6.32
N VAL A 13 -7.15 1.99 6.35
CA VAL A 13 -7.96 2.12 7.57
C VAL A 13 -9.00 1.02 7.57
N ILE A 14 -9.15 0.31 8.69
CA ILE A 14 -10.21 -0.66 8.90
C ILE A 14 -11.29 -0.02 9.76
N ASP A 15 -12.52 -0.02 9.26
CA ASP A 15 -13.70 0.49 9.96
C ASP A 15 -14.80 -0.57 9.93
N GLY A 16 -15.01 -1.22 11.08
CA GLY A 16 -15.89 -2.38 11.19
C GLY A 16 -15.51 -3.50 10.20
N GLU A 17 -16.45 -3.83 9.31
CA GLU A 17 -16.29 -4.87 8.29
C GLU A 17 -15.79 -4.33 6.94
N THR A 18 -15.40 -3.06 6.88
CA THR A 18 -14.91 -2.41 5.65
C THR A 18 -13.44 -2.04 5.78
N LEU A 19 -12.66 -2.30 4.73
CA LEU A 19 -11.29 -1.82 4.58
C LEU A 19 -11.27 -0.67 3.59
N HIS A 20 -10.68 0.45 3.99
CA HIS A 20 -10.53 1.64 3.17
C HIS A 20 -9.07 1.87 2.82
N TRP A 21 -8.78 2.01 1.53
CA TRP A 21 -7.58 2.67 1.05
C TRP A 21 -7.90 4.13 0.84
N ARG A 22 -7.44 4.97 1.78
CA ARG A 22 -7.80 6.40 1.85
C ARG A 22 -6.91 7.26 0.95
N ARG A 23 -5.62 6.90 0.88
CA ARG A 23 -4.61 7.63 0.13
C ARG A 23 -3.61 6.66 -0.49
N PHE A 24 -3.04 7.05 -1.60
CA PHE A 24 -1.94 6.40 -2.31
C PHE A 24 -0.79 7.38 -2.42
N GLY A 25 0.43 6.88 -2.34
CA GLY A 25 1.62 7.70 -2.42
C GLY A 25 2.81 6.94 -2.98
N LEU A 26 3.83 7.69 -3.37
CA LEU A 26 5.12 7.15 -3.76
C LEU A 26 6.16 7.57 -2.71
N SER A 27 6.77 6.57 -2.08
CA SER A 27 7.96 6.75 -1.26
C SER A 27 9.18 6.57 -2.14
N VAL A 28 10.05 7.57 -2.16
CA VAL A 28 11.34 7.54 -2.85
C VAL A 28 12.43 7.73 -1.81
N SER A 29 13.37 6.80 -1.72
CA SER A 29 14.62 7.00 -0.99
C SER A 29 15.72 7.39 -1.98
N ASN A 30 16.29 8.58 -1.82
CA ASN A 30 17.46 8.99 -2.59
C ASN A 30 18.73 8.69 -1.77
N GLY A 31 19.29 7.50 -1.89
CA GLY A 31 20.58 7.16 -1.28
C GLY A 31 20.56 6.98 0.24
N LEU A 32 21.53 7.60 0.94
CA LEU A 32 21.80 7.45 2.38
C LEU A 32 21.00 8.40 3.29
N GLU A 33 20.08 9.19 2.73
CA GLU A 33 19.27 10.13 3.52
C GLU A 33 18.37 9.38 4.50
N VAL A 34 18.53 9.69 5.80
CA VAL A 34 17.71 9.15 6.87
C VAL A 34 16.35 9.87 6.86
N GLY A 35 15.46 9.42 6.00
CA GLY A 35 14.09 9.94 5.92
C GLY A 35 13.38 9.49 4.65
N ILE A 36 12.45 8.54 4.77
CA ILE A 36 11.54 8.22 3.67
C ILE A 36 10.50 9.33 3.59
N THR A 37 10.56 10.15 2.55
CA THR A 37 9.49 11.11 2.26
C THR A 37 8.48 10.46 1.31
N THR A 38 7.23 10.36 1.76
CA THR A 38 6.12 9.89 0.91
C THR A 38 5.45 11.08 0.23
N ARG A 39 5.51 11.12 -1.10
CA ARG A 39 4.69 12.03 -1.90
C ARG A 39 3.32 11.40 -2.09
N TRP A 40 2.32 11.95 -1.39
CA TRP A 40 0.93 11.54 -1.56
C TRP A 40 0.35 12.06 -2.88
N ASP A 41 -0.46 11.24 -3.54
CA ASP A 41 -1.23 11.66 -4.69
C ASP A 41 -2.41 12.54 -4.23
N ALA A 42 -2.45 13.78 -4.75
CA ALA A 42 -3.44 14.78 -4.40
C ALA A 42 -4.80 14.54 -5.09
N GLU A 43 -4.82 13.82 -6.22
CA GLU A 43 -6.06 13.49 -6.94
C GLU A 43 -6.72 12.19 -6.43
N ASN A 44 -6.40 11.83 -5.20
CA ASN A 44 -6.70 10.52 -4.64
C ASN A 44 -8.17 10.12 -4.78
N ARG A 45 -8.40 8.91 -5.28
CA ARG A 45 -9.72 8.29 -5.30
C ARG A 45 -9.73 7.15 -4.29
N PRO A 46 -10.27 7.37 -3.07
CA PRO A 46 -10.31 6.34 -2.06
C PRO A 46 -11.15 5.15 -2.54
N ILE A 47 -10.69 3.95 -2.22
CA ILE A 47 -11.36 2.68 -2.59
C ILE A 47 -11.68 1.93 -1.30
N SER A 48 -12.83 1.26 -1.28
CA SER A 48 -13.28 0.49 -0.13
C SER A 48 -13.62 -0.93 -0.55
N PHE A 49 -13.36 -1.87 0.35
CA PHE A 49 -13.55 -3.30 0.15
C PHE A 49 -14.28 -3.89 1.35
N SER A 50 -15.04 -4.97 1.13
CA SER A 50 -15.37 -5.88 2.23
C SER A 50 -14.07 -6.41 2.84
N LEU A 51 -13.96 -6.37 4.16
CA LEU A 51 -12.78 -6.86 4.86
C LEU A 51 -12.62 -8.38 4.67
N ALA A 52 -13.73 -9.12 4.58
CA ALA A 52 -13.70 -10.55 4.36
C ALA A 52 -13.16 -10.89 2.96
N GLU A 53 -13.71 -10.25 1.92
CA GLU A 53 -13.27 -10.47 0.53
C GLU A 53 -11.81 -10.07 0.34
N PHE A 54 -11.37 -8.97 0.94
CA PHE A 54 -9.98 -8.53 0.87
C PHE A 54 -9.02 -9.57 1.47
N ARG A 55 -9.38 -10.16 2.62
CA ARG A 55 -8.56 -11.17 3.30
C ARG A 55 -8.47 -12.45 2.48
N GLU A 56 -9.59 -12.91 1.93
CA GLU A 56 -9.62 -14.08 1.05
C GLU A 56 -8.71 -13.87 -0.18
N ALA A 57 -8.86 -12.73 -0.87
CA ALA A 57 -8.03 -12.39 -2.02
C ALA A 57 -6.53 -12.32 -1.68
N LEU A 58 -6.18 -11.80 -0.49
CA LEU A 58 -4.81 -11.73 -0.02
C LEU A 58 -4.23 -13.13 0.28
N GLU A 59 -5.01 -14.01 0.89
CA GLU A 59 -4.61 -15.40 1.12
C GLU A 59 -4.34 -16.14 -0.20
N ASP A 60 -5.24 -15.97 -1.17
CA ASP A 60 -5.08 -16.59 -2.50
C ASP A 60 -3.85 -16.06 -3.23
N PHE A 61 -3.59 -14.75 -3.15
CA PHE A 61 -2.36 -14.17 -3.68
C PHE A 61 -1.11 -14.82 -3.05
N TYR A 62 -1.09 -15.01 -1.73
CA TYR A 62 0.05 -15.67 -1.06
C TYR A 62 0.19 -17.14 -1.44
N ARG A 63 -0.91 -17.84 -1.74
CA ARG A 63 -0.85 -19.22 -2.25
C ARG A 63 -0.20 -19.24 -3.64
N LEU A 64 -0.56 -18.31 -4.51
CA LEU A 64 0.00 -18.20 -5.86
C LEU A 64 1.48 -17.79 -5.86
N MET A 65 1.90 -16.90 -4.96
CA MET A 65 3.29 -16.47 -4.85
C MET A 65 4.25 -17.53 -4.25
N LYS A 66 3.71 -18.57 -3.60
CA LYS A 66 4.49 -19.68 -3.03
C LYS A 66 4.66 -20.87 -3.99
N ALA A 67 4.11 -20.79 -5.20
CA ALA A 67 4.29 -21.77 -6.28
C ALA A 67 5.51 -21.43 -7.14
#